data_AF-A0A2T4VMT2-F1
#
_entry.id   AF-A0A2T4VMT2-F1
#
_cell.length_a   1.000
_cell.length_b   1.000
_cell.length_c   1.000
_cell.angle_alpha   90.00
_cell.angle_beta   90.00
_cell.angle_gamma   90.00
#
_symmetry.space_group_name_H-M   'P 1'
#
loop_
_entity.id
_entity.type
_entity.pdbx_description
1 polymer ?
#
loop_
_entity_poly.entity_id
_entity_poly.type
_entity_poly.pdbx_seq_one_letter_code
_entity_poly.pdbx_strand_id
1 'polypeptide(L)'
;MSTPRIEAALARATEASHRGPHPAPPGGHPRTRHVAIGDPQADITRFFAVLDRHGLLGPEGWLLPEVQLVSVGDHFDWGRAQEREEVATSAVKLIAWMAAHPADQAVLLLGNHDLGRVGELVDFTDARFAAAQVEADRIYQGDDTDEARERDFLTRYPEVPNVELVARDFGTFREVQRAWVADLLRARRFRVAHAAAEHLLVLHAGVTREDLGALGLPESLSAHAPSVADALNRALDTSVAAWKQGPFSIPGLHHPGNAAYGEGRGIFYQRPSLRPEDAAWHAITPRRRFNPHRLPLGLIQVVGHTRDKRSRELLALTHGQARDGVLRSLVTDGTTLDYRHSAPPPTGPGEAVLVFTDGSMRESPLEAFELFDLDTREPARPRGDALQKGQG
;
A
#
# COMPACT_ATOMS: atom_id res chain seq x y z
N MET A 1 -19.96 -2.69 -15.47
CA MET A 1 -20.33 -3.78 -16.39
C MET A 1 -19.06 -4.53 -16.74
N SER A 2 -19.11 -5.86 -16.76
CA SER A 2 -17.98 -6.70 -17.19
C SER A 2 -17.73 -6.49 -18.69
N THR A 3 -16.47 -6.29 -19.08
CA THR A 3 -16.05 -6.23 -20.49
C THR A 3 -15.28 -7.51 -20.84
N PRO A 4 -15.16 -7.90 -22.12
CA PRO A 4 -14.39 -9.09 -22.50
C PRO A 4 -12.94 -9.08 -21.97
N ARG A 5 -12.33 -7.90 -21.82
CA ARG A 5 -10.98 -7.77 -21.23
C ARG A 5 -10.96 -8.09 -19.74
N ILE A 6 -11.97 -7.64 -19.00
CA ILE A 6 -12.11 -7.91 -17.58
C ILE A 6 -12.33 -9.42 -17.37
N GLU A 7 -13.16 -10.06 -18.20
CA GLU A 7 -13.39 -11.51 -18.12
C GLU A 7 -12.11 -12.31 -18.42
N ALA A 8 -11.37 -11.91 -19.45
CA ALA A 8 -10.07 -12.50 -19.74
C ALA A 8 -9.08 -12.31 -18.56
N ALA A 9 -9.04 -11.12 -17.96
CA ALA A 9 -8.16 -10.85 -16.82
C ALA A 9 -8.52 -11.70 -15.59
N LEU A 10 -9.81 -11.87 -15.30
CA LEU A 10 -10.32 -12.76 -14.25
C LEU A 10 -9.94 -14.22 -14.49
N ALA A 11 -10.01 -14.68 -15.75
CA ALA A 11 -9.57 -16.01 -16.13
C ALA A 11 -8.07 -16.20 -15.92
N ARG A 12 -7.23 -15.23 -16.32
CA ARG A 12 -5.77 -15.23 -16.08
C ARG A 12 -5.42 -15.23 -14.60
N ALA A 13 -6.12 -14.43 -13.81
CA ALA A 13 -5.91 -14.36 -12.36
C ALA A 13 -6.24 -15.70 -11.68
N THR A 14 -7.33 -16.34 -12.11
CA THR A 14 -7.72 -17.67 -11.62
C THR A 14 -6.67 -18.71 -12.01
N GLU A 15 -6.26 -18.75 -13.29
CA GLU A 15 -5.22 -19.64 -13.78
C GLU A 15 -3.90 -19.47 -13.01
N ALA A 16 -3.44 -18.23 -12.83
CA ALA A 16 -2.22 -17.92 -12.08
C ALA A 16 -2.32 -18.37 -10.62
N SER A 17 -3.47 -18.12 -9.96
CA SER A 17 -3.65 -18.51 -8.56
C SER A 17 -3.60 -20.03 -8.35
N HIS A 18 -4.13 -20.82 -9.29
CA HIS A 18 -4.08 -22.29 -9.23
C HIS A 18 -2.67 -22.85 -9.44
N ARG A 19 -1.80 -22.16 -10.18
CA ARG A 19 -0.40 -22.57 -10.36
C ARG A 19 0.46 -22.37 -9.11
N GLY A 20 -0.03 -21.57 -8.15
CA GLY A 20 0.75 -21.16 -6.98
C GLY A 20 1.77 -20.06 -7.30
N PRO A 21 2.58 -19.66 -6.30
CA PRO A 21 3.56 -18.58 -6.45
C PRO A 21 4.59 -18.87 -7.55
N HIS A 22 4.45 -18.18 -8.68
CA HIS A 22 5.37 -18.26 -9.80
C HIS A 22 5.68 -16.86 -10.35
N PRO A 23 6.52 -16.08 -9.63
CA PRO A 23 6.85 -14.73 -10.05
C PRO A 23 7.66 -14.76 -11.35
N ALA A 24 7.22 -14.01 -12.36
CA ALA A 24 7.98 -13.87 -13.60
C ALA A 24 9.18 -12.94 -13.41
N PRO A 25 10.36 -13.26 -13.99
CA PRO A 25 11.52 -12.38 -13.96
C PRO A 25 11.26 -11.08 -14.74
N PRO A 26 12.11 -10.05 -14.60
CA PRO A 26 12.06 -8.86 -15.46
C PRO A 26 12.13 -9.24 -16.95
N GLY A 27 11.32 -8.58 -17.78
CA GLY A 27 11.26 -8.83 -19.22
C GLY A 27 12.34 -8.09 -20.01
N GLY A 28 12.94 -7.04 -19.44
CA GLY A 28 13.97 -6.23 -20.08
C GLY A 28 13.46 -5.30 -21.18
N HIS A 29 12.14 -5.16 -21.33
CA HIS A 29 11.53 -4.34 -22.36
C HIS A 29 11.25 -2.94 -21.83
N PRO A 30 11.70 -1.88 -22.52
CA PRO A 30 11.31 -0.51 -22.19
C PRO A 30 9.78 -0.35 -22.24
N ARG A 31 9.23 0.37 -21.26
CA ARG A 31 7.81 0.74 -21.18
C ARG A 31 7.69 2.22 -21.49
N THR A 32 6.57 2.63 -22.07
CA THR A 32 6.34 4.02 -22.48
C THR A 32 5.20 4.69 -21.74
N ARG A 33 4.55 3.95 -20.83
CA ARG A 33 3.43 4.45 -20.04
C ARG A 33 3.55 3.91 -18.61
N HIS A 34 3.99 4.76 -17.70
CA HIS A 34 4.24 4.40 -16.31
C HIS A 34 3.14 4.94 -15.41
N VAL A 35 2.42 4.05 -14.72
CA VAL A 35 1.29 4.43 -13.87
C VAL A 35 1.40 3.81 -12.49
N ALA A 36 1.00 4.56 -11.47
CA ALA A 36 0.87 4.05 -10.10
C ALA A 36 -0.61 3.94 -9.70
N ILE A 37 -0.93 2.86 -8.99
CA ILE A 37 -2.23 2.60 -8.39
C ILE A 37 -2.05 2.38 -6.88
N GLY A 38 -2.70 3.21 -6.07
CA GLY A 38 -2.63 3.12 -4.62
C GLY A 38 -3.75 2.29 -4.03
N ASP A 39 -3.44 1.57 -2.95
CA ASP A 39 -4.41 0.88 -2.09
C ASP A 39 -5.46 0.07 -2.87
N PRO A 40 -5.07 -1.06 -3.49
CA PRO A 40 -5.94 -1.89 -4.28
C PRO A 40 -6.89 -2.75 -3.40
N GLN A 41 -7.19 -2.33 -2.17
CA GLN A 41 -8.17 -2.93 -1.26
C GLN A 41 -9.60 -2.85 -1.81
N ALA A 42 -9.87 -3.64 -2.86
CA ALA A 42 -11.16 -3.78 -3.51
C ALA A 42 -11.26 -5.15 -4.19
N ASP A 43 -12.47 -5.55 -4.57
CA ASP A 43 -12.63 -6.77 -5.36
C ASP A 43 -11.81 -6.71 -6.66
N ILE A 44 -11.21 -7.82 -7.07
CA ILE A 44 -10.37 -7.90 -8.26
C ILE A 44 -11.11 -7.46 -9.55
N THR A 45 -12.43 -7.66 -9.64
CA THR A 45 -13.24 -7.17 -10.77
C THR A 45 -13.21 -5.65 -10.83
N ARG A 46 -13.26 -4.99 -9.65
CA ARG A 46 -13.18 -3.54 -9.52
C ARG A 46 -11.79 -3.05 -9.93
N PHE A 47 -10.74 -3.72 -9.48
CA PHE A 47 -9.36 -3.42 -9.90
C PHE A 47 -9.21 -3.48 -11.43
N PHE A 48 -9.68 -4.55 -12.07
CA PHE A 48 -9.63 -4.67 -13.53
C PHE A 48 -10.52 -3.65 -14.26
N ALA A 49 -11.66 -3.27 -13.69
CA ALA A 49 -12.50 -2.22 -14.27
C ALA A 49 -11.78 -0.86 -14.28
N VAL A 50 -10.99 -0.54 -13.24
CA VAL A 50 -10.14 0.65 -13.21
C VAL A 50 -9.08 0.57 -14.31
N LEU A 51 -8.38 -0.57 -14.42
CA LEU A 51 -7.35 -0.75 -15.45
C LEU A 51 -7.93 -0.67 -16.89
N ASP A 52 -9.08 -1.28 -17.17
CA ASP A 52 -9.73 -1.23 -18.49
C ASP A 52 -10.19 0.19 -18.83
N ARG A 53 -10.76 0.93 -17.85
CA ARG A 53 -11.14 2.34 -18.02
C ARG A 53 -9.96 3.21 -18.42
N HIS A 54 -8.79 2.98 -17.81
CA HIS A 54 -7.56 3.69 -18.14
C HIS A 54 -6.83 3.12 -19.38
N GLY A 55 -7.43 2.12 -20.04
CA GLY A 55 -6.89 1.52 -21.26
C GLY A 55 -5.55 0.82 -21.02
N LEU A 56 -5.39 0.16 -19.87
CA LEU A 56 -4.17 -0.52 -19.48
C LEU A 56 -4.21 -2.03 -19.76
N LEU A 57 -5.41 -2.59 -19.97
CA LEU A 57 -5.60 -4.01 -20.28
C LEU A 57 -5.65 -4.27 -21.80
N GLY A 58 -4.95 -5.30 -22.23
CA GLY A 58 -5.04 -5.90 -23.56
C GLY A 58 -6.23 -6.84 -23.71
N PRO A 59 -6.53 -7.30 -24.93
CA PRO A 59 -7.65 -8.21 -25.20
C PRO A 59 -7.55 -9.55 -24.47
N GLU A 60 -6.32 -10.02 -24.19
CA GLU A 60 -6.03 -11.29 -23.53
C GLU A 60 -6.08 -11.22 -21.99
N GLY A 61 -6.48 -10.08 -21.42
CA GLY A 61 -6.59 -9.90 -19.97
C GLY A 61 -5.27 -9.60 -19.25
N TRP A 62 -4.17 -9.40 -19.99
CA TRP A 62 -2.88 -8.95 -19.47
C TRP A 62 -2.73 -7.43 -19.60
N LEU A 63 -1.79 -6.85 -18.86
CA LEU A 63 -1.35 -5.47 -19.11
C LEU A 63 -0.84 -5.35 -20.56
N LEU A 64 -1.14 -4.22 -21.19
CA LEU A 64 -0.55 -3.87 -22.48
C LEU A 64 0.98 -3.86 -22.39
N PRO A 65 1.72 -4.32 -23.42
CA PRO A 65 3.19 -4.41 -23.38
C PRO A 65 3.89 -3.08 -23.08
N GLU A 66 3.31 -1.95 -23.46
CA GLU A 66 3.87 -0.62 -23.22
C GLU A 66 3.66 -0.09 -21.79
N VAL A 67 2.82 -0.74 -20.99
CA VAL A 67 2.45 -0.28 -19.64
C VAL A 67 3.40 -0.84 -18.59
N GLN A 68 3.86 0.04 -17.70
CA GLN A 68 4.32 -0.34 -16.36
C GLN A 68 3.26 0.07 -15.33
N LEU A 69 2.83 -0.87 -14.50
CA LEU A 69 1.93 -0.63 -13.38
C LEU A 69 2.69 -0.80 -12.06
N VAL A 70 2.72 0.24 -11.23
CA VAL A 70 3.25 0.19 -9.86
C VAL A 70 2.07 0.11 -8.88
N SER A 71 1.87 -1.05 -8.25
CA SER A 71 0.83 -1.26 -7.24
C SER A 71 1.38 -0.95 -5.85
N VAL A 72 0.77 0.02 -5.16
CA VAL A 72 1.29 0.60 -3.93
C VAL A 72 0.60 0.00 -2.71
N GLY A 73 1.08 -1.17 -2.29
CA GLY A 73 0.79 -1.81 -1.00
C GLY A 73 -0.65 -2.25 -0.77
N ASP A 74 -0.88 -2.92 0.35
CA ASP A 74 -2.20 -3.26 0.91
C ASP A 74 -3.09 -4.06 -0.05
N HIS A 75 -2.62 -5.23 -0.46
CA HIS A 75 -3.36 -6.10 -1.38
C HIS A 75 -4.35 -7.03 -0.68
N PHE A 76 -4.57 -6.86 0.63
CA PHE A 76 -5.40 -7.72 1.48
C PHE A 76 -6.30 -6.88 2.40
N ASP A 77 -7.30 -7.51 3.02
CA ASP A 77 -8.16 -6.97 4.08
C ASP A 77 -9.02 -5.78 3.69
N TRP A 78 -10.09 -6.10 2.97
CA TRP A 78 -11.23 -5.21 2.78
C TRP A 78 -12.54 -5.98 2.96
N GLY A 79 -13.65 -5.31 2.70
CA GLY A 79 -14.95 -5.94 2.77
C GLY A 79 -15.56 -5.91 4.16
N ARG A 80 -16.78 -6.42 4.25
CA ARG A 80 -17.52 -6.65 5.50
C ARG A 80 -17.32 -8.10 5.94
N ALA A 81 -17.72 -8.40 7.17
CA ALA A 81 -17.59 -9.73 7.76
C ALA A 81 -18.19 -10.86 6.88
N GLN A 82 -19.34 -10.62 6.25
CA GLN A 82 -19.97 -11.61 5.37
C GLN A 82 -19.25 -11.84 4.03
N GLU A 83 -18.31 -10.97 3.65
CA GLU A 83 -17.60 -11.02 2.37
C GLU A 83 -16.21 -11.67 2.51
N ARG A 84 -15.78 -12.02 3.74
CA ARG A 84 -14.38 -12.38 4.06
C ARG A 84 -13.80 -13.51 3.20
N GLU A 85 -14.56 -14.58 2.93
CA GLU A 85 -14.08 -15.70 2.10
C GLU A 85 -13.87 -15.30 0.63
N GLU A 86 -14.82 -14.55 0.08
CA GLU A 86 -14.75 -14.06 -1.30
C GLU A 86 -13.59 -13.08 -1.46
N VAL A 87 -13.44 -12.16 -0.50
CA VAL A 87 -12.32 -11.21 -0.44
C VAL A 87 -10.99 -11.95 -0.33
N ALA A 88 -10.88 -12.92 0.58
CA ALA A 88 -9.64 -13.66 0.77
C ALA A 88 -9.18 -14.35 -0.51
N THR A 89 -10.12 -14.90 -1.27
CA THR A 89 -9.88 -15.52 -2.58
C THR A 89 -9.52 -14.48 -3.65
N SER A 90 -10.25 -13.36 -3.68
CA SER A 90 -10.06 -12.25 -4.62
C SER A 90 -8.65 -11.64 -4.50
N ALA A 91 -8.17 -11.44 -3.27
CA ALA A 91 -6.82 -10.95 -2.97
C ALA A 91 -5.70 -11.86 -3.51
N VAL A 92 -5.81 -13.17 -3.31
CA VAL A 92 -4.82 -14.13 -3.82
C VAL A 92 -4.80 -14.11 -5.35
N LYS A 93 -5.96 -14.04 -6.00
CA LYS A 93 -6.05 -13.92 -7.46
C LYS A 93 -5.39 -12.63 -7.97
N LEU A 94 -5.58 -11.51 -7.28
CA LEU A 94 -4.97 -10.24 -7.65
C LEU A 94 -3.44 -10.33 -7.59
N ILE A 95 -2.89 -10.80 -6.47
CA ILE A 95 -1.46 -10.99 -6.29
C ILE A 95 -0.89 -11.99 -7.32
N ALA A 96 -1.59 -13.09 -7.57
CA ALA A 96 -1.17 -14.08 -8.56
C ALA A 96 -1.10 -13.50 -9.98
N TRP A 97 -2.11 -12.72 -10.38
CA TRP A 97 -2.15 -12.03 -11.67
C TRP A 97 -1.00 -11.03 -11.80
N MET A 98 -0.78 -10.21 -10.77
CA MET A 98 0.33 -9.24 -10.76
C MET A 98 1.70 -9.93 -10.81
N ALA A 99 1.91 -10.98 -10.01
CA ALA A 99 3.17 -11.71 -9.95
C ALA A 99 3.51 -12.44 -11.25
N ALA A 100 2.50 -12.87 -12.02
CA ALA A 100 2.67 -13.52 -13.32
C ALA A 100 3.18 -12.59 -14.43
N HIS A 101 3.08 -11.27 -14.26
CA HIS A 101 3.71 -10.30 -15.16
C HIS A 101 5.21 -10.20 -14.88
N PRO A 102 6.02 -9.88 -15.90
CA PRO A 102 7.40 -9.50 -15.71
C PRO A 102 7.56 -8.46 -14.59
N ALA A 103 8.58 -8.63 -13.75
CA ALA A 103 8.76 -7.80 -12.56
C ALA A 103 9.02 -6.31 -12.84
N ASP A 104 9.40 -5.98 -14.08
CA ASP A 104 9.57 -4.63 -14.60
C ASP A 104 8.32 -4.08 -15.32
N GLN A 105 7.28 -4.90 -15.51
CA GLN A 105 5.98 -4.48 -16.06
C GLN A 105 4.95 -4.26 -14.96
N ALA A 106 4.88 -5.13 -13.96
CA ALA A 106 4.02 -4.96 -12.79
C ALA A 106 4.88 -4.91 -11.54
N VAL A 107 5.05 -3.75 -10.92
CA VAL A 107 5.84 -3.59 -9.70
C VAL A 107 4.91 -3.76 -8.49
N LEU A 108 5.25 -4.68 -7.59
CA LEU A 108 4.51 -4.95 -6.36
C LEU A 108 5.24 -4.32 -5.18
N LEU A 109 4.65 -3.28 -4.59
CA LEU A 109 5.17 -2.66 -3.36
C LEU A 109 4.45 -3.22 -2.14
N LEU A 110 5.17 -3.41 -1.03
CA LEU A 110 4.59 -3.90 0.22
C LEU A 110 3.83 -2.79 0.94
N GLY A 111 2.62 -3.11 1.43
CA GLY A 111 1.92 -2.36 2.45
C GLY A 111 1.90 -3.06 3.80
N ASN A 112 1.24 -2.44 4.79
CA ASN A 112 1.13 -3.02 6.12
C ASN A 112 0.25 -4.27 6.16
N HIS A 113 -0.81 -4.36 5.35
CA HIS A 113 -1.66 -5.55 5.29
C HIS A 113 -0.96 -6.74 4.63
N ASP A 114 -0.08 -6.48 3.67
CA ASP A 114 0.79 -7.49 3.08
C ASP A 114 1.76 -8.05 4.12
N LEU A 115 2.47 -7.16 4.83
CA LEU A 115 3.42 -7.53 5.87
C LEU A 115 2.75 -8.21 7.07
N GLY A 116 1.50 -7.85 7.38
CA GLY A 116 0.72 -8.48 8.44
C GLY A 116 0.63 -10.01 8.30
N ARG A 117 0.67 -10.53 7.07
CA ARG A 117 0.66 -11.97 6.79
C ARG A 117 1.86 -12.72 7.33
N VAL A 118 3.02 -12.07 7.36
CA VAL A 118 4.31 -12.66 7.76
C VAL A 118 4.87 -12.04 9.05
N GLY A 119 4.28 -10.96 9.53
CA GLY A 119 4.54 -10.32 10.81
C GLY A 119 3.58 -10.85 11.88
N GLU A 120 2.50 -10.12 12.12
CA GLU A 120 1.50 -10.36 13.17
C GLU A 120 0.82 -11.74 13.05
N LEU A 121 0.62 -12.25 11.83
CA LEU A 121 -0.19 -13.45 11.58
C LEU A 121 0.65 -14.70 11.27
N VAL A 122 1.97 -14.65 11.50
CA VAL A 122 2.89 -15.72 11.09
C VAL A 122 2.58 -17.08 11.74
N ASP A 123 2.13 -17.08 12.99
CA ASP A 123 1.90 -18.28 13.80
C ASP A 123 0.42 -18.72 13.85
N PHE A 124 -0.46 -18.09 13.07
CA PHE A 124 -1.86 -18.47 12.97
C PHE A 124 -2.08 -19.59 11.95
N THR A 125 -2.87 -20.60 12.32
CA THR A 125 -3.50 -21.47 11.32
C THR A 125 -4.87 -20.90 10.93
N ASP A 126 -5.44 -21.35 9.81
CA ASP A 126 -6.80 -20.96 9.40
C ASP A 126 -7.82 -21.25 10.51
N ALA A 127 -7.72 -22.43 11.12
CA ALA A 127 -8.60 -22.84 12.21
C ALA A 127 -8.42 -21.98 13.47
N ARG A 128 -7.16 -21.69 13.85
CA ARG A 128 -6.87 -20.86 15.03
C ARG A 128 -7.35 -19.42 14.81
N PHE A 129 -7.12 -18.87 13.62
CA PHE A 129 -7.53 -17.51 13.30
C PHE A 129 -9.05 -17.38 13.23
N ALA A 130 -9.74 -18.37 12.63
CA ALA A 130 -11.19 -18.40 12.62
C ALA A 130 -11.79 -18.41 14.04
N ALA A 131 -11.20 -19.17 14.96
CA ALA A 131 -11.61 -19.17 16.37
C ALA A 131 -11.40 -17.80 17.03
N ALA A 132 -10.22 -17.19 16.83
CA ALA A 132 -9.92 -15.84 17.32
C ALA A 132 -10.87 -14.79 16.75
N GLN A 133 -11.17 -14.86 15.45
CA GLN A 133 -12.05 -13.92 14.76
C GLN A 133 -13.49 -13.98 15.26
N VAL A 134 -14.04 -15.17 15.47
CA VAL A 134 -15.38 -15.33 16.05
C VAL A 134 -15.47 -14.71 17.45
N GLU A 135 -14.40 -14.78 18.23
CA GLU A 135 -14.34 -14.15 19.54
C GLU A 135 -14.19 -12.63 19.43
N ALA A 136 -13.27 -12.15 18.59
CA ALA A 136 -13.04 -10.74 18.33
C ALA A 136 -14.31 -10.03 17.83
N ASP A 137 -15.07 -10.63 16.91
CA ASP A 137 -16.33 -10.08 16.40
C ASP A 137 -17.40 -9.88 17.50
N ARG A 138 -17.36 -10.67 18.57
CA ARG A 138 -18.29 -10.53 19.73
C ARG A 138 -17.82 -9.50 20.75
N ILE A 139 -16.53 -9.15 20.73
CA ILE A 139 -15.93 -8.19 21.68
C ILE A 139 -15.93 -6.80 21.04
N TYR A 140 -15.53 -6.73 19.77
CA TYR A 140 -15.46 -5.49 19.01
C TYR A 140 -16.87 -5.04 18.57
N GLN A 141 -17.35 -3.97 19.19
CA GLN A 141 -18.62 -3.30 18.84
C GLN A 141 -18.35 -1.87 18.35
N GLY A 142 -17.23 -1.66 17.64
CA GLY A 142 -16.76 -0.33 17.27
C GLY A 142 -16.11 0.38 18.45
N ASP A 143 -16.50 1.63 18.69
CA ASP A 143 -15.91 2.50 19.73
C ASP A 143 -16.24 2.05 21.18
N ASP A 144 -17.10 1.03 21.36
CA ASP A 144 -17.54 0.50 22.66
C ASP A 144 -17.00 -0.92 22.91
N THR A 145 -15.68 -1.08 22.86
CA THR A 145 -15.01 -2.37 23.11
C THR A 145 -14.80 -2.58 24.62
N ASP A 146 -15.28 -3.70 25.15
CA ASP A 146 -15.09 -4.07 26.57
C ASP A 146 -13.61 -4.38 26.86
N GLU A 147 -12.94 -3.48 27.58
CA GLU A 147 -11.52 -3.59 27.90
C GLU A 147 -11.16 -4.86 28.69
N ALA A 148 -12.05 -5.33 29.57
CA ALA A 148 -11.77 -6.54 30.35
C ALA A 148 -11.79 -7.77 29.44
N ARG A 149 -12.78 -7.83 28.54
CA ARG A 149 -12.87 -8.91 27.56
C ARG A 149 -11.74 -8.85 26.53
N GLU A 150 -11.31 -7.66 26.11
CA GLU A 150 -10.13 -7.51 25.25
C GLU A 150 -8.86 -7.99 25.94
N ARG A 151 -8.60 -7.63 27.21
CA ARG A 151 -7.44 -8.14 27.96
C ARG A 151 -7.42 -9.66 28.06
N ASP A 152 -8.58 -10.27 28.32
CA ASP A 152 -8.72 -11.73 28.35
C ASP A 152 -8.44 -12.35 26.97
N PHE A 153 -8.93 -11.72 25.91
CA PHE A 153 -8.66 -12.13 24.53
C PHE A 153 -7.16 -12.08 24.20
N LEU A 154 -6.49 -10.98 24.52
CA LEU A 154 -5.06 -10.79 24.24
C LEU A 154 -4.17 -11.73 25.06
N THR A 155 -4.65 -12.21 26.21
CA THR A 155 -3.97 -13.27 26.96
C THR A 155 -4.01 -14.61 26.20
N ARG A 156 -5.08 -14.89 25.45
CA ARG A 156 -5.24 -16.11 24.62
C ARG A 156 -4.55 -16.00 23.26
N TYR A 157 -4.50 -14.80 22.70
CA TYR A 157 -3.93 -14.51 21.38
C TYR A 157 -2.89 -13.38 21.49
N PRO A 158 -1.75 -13.64 22.16
CA PRO A 158 -0.74 -12.60 22.40
C PRO A 158 -0.06 -12.07 21.13
N GLU A 159 -0.18 -12.77 20.00
CA GLU A 159 0.44 -12.42 18.73
C GLU A 159 -0.21 -11.20 18.06
N VAL A 160 -1.47 -10.91 18.37
CA VAL A 160 -2.22 -9.78 17.78
C VAL A 160 -2.28 -8.59 18.75
N PRO A 161 -2.38 -7.35 18.24
CA PRO A 161 -2.31 -6.17 19.10
C PRO A 161 -3.61 -5.81 19.81
N ASN A 162 -4.77 -6.05 19.20
CA ASN A 162 -6.10 -5.72 19.74
C ASN A 162 -7.19 -6.54 19.01
N VAL A 163 -8.44 -6.50 19.52
CA VAL A 163 -9.55 -7.23 18.87
C VAL A 163 -10.00 -6.58 17.56
N GLU A 164 -9.88 -5.25 17.43
CA GLU A 164 -10.27 -4.50 16.24
C GLU A 164 -9.53 -5.00 15.00
N LEU A 165 -8.20 -5.19 15.10
CA LEU A 165 -7.43 -5.65 13.95
C LEU A 165 -7.83 -7.08 13.56
N VAL A 166 -8.10 -7.98 14.51
CA VAL A 166 -8.56 -9.35 14.17
C VAL A 166 -9.92 -9.33 13.49
N ALA A 167 -10.85 -8.50 13.97
CA ALA A 167 -12.19 -8.38 13.42
C ALA A 167 -12.21 -7.67 12.06
N ARG A 168 -11.37 -6.65 11.85
CA ARG A 168 -11.40 -5.78 10.66
C ARG A 168 -10.16 -5.96 9.79
N ASP A 169 -9.00 -5.54 10.29
CA ASP A 169 -7.80 -5.30 9.48
C ASP A 169 -7.00 -6.56 9.12
N PHE A 170 -7.29 -7.68 9.78
CA PHE A 170 -6.81 -9.03 9.45
C PHE A 170 -7.98 -9.94 9.08
N GLY A 171 -9.17 -9.36 8.91
CA GLY A 171 -10.44 -10.09 8.83
C GLY A 171 -10.49 -11.12 7.71
N THR A 172 -9.63 -10.99 6.71
CA THR A 172 -9.62 -11.84 5.51
C THR A 172 -8.43 -12.81 5.50
N PHE A 173 -7.68 -12.90 6.61
CA PHE A 173 -6.49 -13.73 6.69
C PHE A 173 -6.78 -15.19 6.36
N ARG A 174 -6.00 -15.74 5.43
CA ARG A 174 -5.91 -17.19 5.19
C ARG A 174 -4.45 -17.59 5.10
N GLU A 175 -4.10 -18.81 5.51
CA GLU A 175 -2.71 -19.30 5.47
C GLU A 175 -2.11 -19.25 4.06
N VAL A 176 -2.95 -19.46 3.03
CA VAL A 176 -2.54 -19.33 1.64
C VAL A 176 -1.99 -17.93 1.33
N GLN A 177 -2.57 -16.86 1.89
CA GLN A 177 -2.09 -15.50 1.68
C GLN A 177 -0.69 -15.31 2.27
N ARG A 178 -0.45 -15.85 3.47
CA ARG A 178 0.89 -15.87 4.08
C ARG A 178 1.89 -16.63 3.23
N ALA A 179 1.53 -17.81 2.72
CA ALA A 179 2.40 -18.58 1.84
C ALA A 179 2.81 -17.76 0.60
N TRP A 180 1.83 -17.14 -0.06
CA TRP A 180 2.08 -16.26 -1.21
C TRP A 180 3.00 -15.09 -0.86
N VAL A 181 2.73 -14.36 0.24
CA VAL A 181 3.57 -13.22 0.64
C VAL A 181 4.99 -13.68 0.94
N ALA A 182 5.17 -14.76 1.70
CA ALA A 182 6.48 -15.29 2.04
C ALA A 182 7.28 -15.71 0.80
N ASP A 183 6.65 -16.36 -0.17
CA ASP A 183 7.30 -16.79 -1.40
C ASP A 183 7.69 -15.61 -2.29
N LEU A 184 6.82 -14.61 -2.43
CA LEU A 184 7.10 -13.40 -3.21
C LEU A 184 8.18 -12.52 -2.57
N LEU A 185 8.27 -12.48 -1.24
CA LEU A 185 9.38 -11.85 -0.52
C LEU A 185 10.71 -12.55 -0.82
N ARG A 186 10.75 -13.89 -0.70
CA ARG A 186 11.96 -14.68 -0.97
C ARG A 186 12.41 -14.58 -2.43
N ALA A 187 11.47 -14.48 -3.36
CA ALA A 187 11.74 -14.27 -4.77
C ALA A 187 12.10 -12.82 -5.12
N ARG A 188 12.17 -11.91 -4.13
CA ARG A 188 12.40 -10.45 -4.31
C ARG A 188 11.39 -9.80 -5.27
N ARG A 189 10.19 -10.38 -5.34
CA ARG A 189 9.11 -9.90 -6.20
C ARG A 189 8.37 -8.72 -5.58
N PHE A 190 8.20 -8.77 -4.26
CA PHE A 190 7.80 -7.62 -3.46
C PHE A 190 8.98 -6.68 -3.22
N ARG A 191 8.71 -5.38 -3.26
CA ARG A 191 9.69 -4.31 -3.00
C ARG A 191 9.16 -3.34 -1.97
N VAL A 192 10.05 -2.59 -1.32
CA VAL A 192 9.65 -1.50 -0.42
C VAL A 192 9.33 -0.24 -1.21
N ALA A 193 10.14 0.04 -2.23
CA ALA A 193 10.03 1.25 -3.01
C ALA A 193 10.49 1.06 -4.46
N HIS A 194 10.02 1.95 -5.33
CA HIS A 194 10.36 2.05 -6.74
C HIS A 194 10.74 3.49 -7.08
N ALA A 195 11.90 3.69 -7.71
CA ALA A 195 12.31 5.00 -8.21
C ALA A 195 11.83 5.16 -9.66
N ALA A 196 10.85 6.03 -9.88
CA ALA A 196 10.30 6.29 -11.20
C ALA A 196 11.08 7.39 -11.95
N ALA A 197 11.78 8.25 -11.22
CA ALA A 197 12.71 9.25 -11.75
C ALA A 197 13.76 9.61 -10.69
N GLU A 198 14.69 10.52 -11.00
CA GLU A 198 15.76 10.95 -10.09
C GLU A 198 15.25 11.45 -8.72
N HIS A 199 14.10 12.14 -8.71
CA HIS A 199 13.49 12.74 -7.52
C HIS A 199 12.06 12.25 -7.26
N LEU A 200 11.65 11.14 -7.89
CA LEU A 200 10.31 10.57 -7.76
C LEU A 200 10.37 9.14 -7.24
N LEU A 201 9.94 8.96 -6.00
CA LEU A 201 9.89 7.69 -5.29
C LEU A 201 8.44 7.23 -5.14
N VAL A 202 8.17 5.95 -5.37
CA VAL A 202 6.88 5.31 -5.09
C VAL A 202 7.07 4.31 -3.96
N LEU A 203 6.25 4.38 -2.91
CA LEU A 203 6.31 3.53 -1.72
C LEU A 203 4.98 3.59 -0.95
N HIS A 204 4.75 2.72 0.02
CA HIS A 204 3.43 2.61 0.66
C HIS A 204 2.99 3.85 1.44
N ALA A 205 3.70 4.23 2.51
CA ALA A 205 3.23 5.28 3.43
C ALA A 205 4.14 6.51 3.57
N GLY A 206 5.33 6.47 2.97
CA GLY A 206 6.32 7.54 3.00
C GLY A 206 7.52 7.23 3.90
N VAL A 207 8.63 7.94 3.64
CA VAL A 207 9.85 7.94 4.45
C VAL A 207 10.24 9.35 4.86
N THR A 208 10.77 9.45 6.06
CA THR A 208 11.33 10.68 6.63
C THR A 208 12.85 10.68 6.61
N ARG A 209 13.47 11.83 6.90
CA ARG A 209 14.94 11.91 7.04
C ARG A 209 15.46 10.99 8.14
N GLU A 210 14.70 10.84 9.22
CA GLU A 210 15.03 9.95 10.33
C GLU A 210 15.00 8.48 9.93
N ASP A 211 14.03 8.07 9.10
CA ASP A 211 13.97 6.68 8.62
C ASP A 211 15.15 6.37 7.68
N LEU A 212 15.52 7.31 6.81
CA LEU A 212 16.69 7.19 5.94
C LEU A 212 18.00 7.21 6.74
N GLY A 213 18.07 8.05 7.78
CA GLY A 213 19.19 8.09 8.72
C GLY A 213 19.35 6.78 9.50
N ALA A 214 18.25 6.13 9.88
CA ALA A 214 18.28 4.81 10.53
C ALA A 214 18.85 3.70 9.63
N LEU A 215 18.81 3.88 8.31
CA LEU A 215 19.47 3.01 7.33
C LEU A 215 20.92 3.41 7.02
N GLY A 216 21.42 4.50 7.62
CA GLY A 216 22.74 5.05 7.32
C GLY A 216 22.84 5.69 5.94
N LEU A 217 21.72 6.08 5.32
CA LEU A 217 21.76 6.81 4.05
C LEU A 217 22.23 8.26 4.31
N PRO A 218 23.29 8.75 3.64
CA PRO A 218 23.74 10.13 3.79
C PRO A 218 22.64 11.14 3.40
N GLU A 219 22.55 12.25 4.14
CA GLU A 219 21.56 13.31 3.87
C GLU A 219 21.69 13.88 2.44
N SER A 220 22.91 13.96 1.90
CA SER A 220 23.14 14.39 0.51
C SER A 220 22.48 13.50 -0.54
N LEU A 221 22.07 12.28 -0.18
CA LEU A 221 21.37 11.34 -1.06
C LEU A 221 19.88 11.20 -0.74
N SER A 222 19.35 11.90 0.27
CA SER A 222 17.96 11.73 0.71
C SER A 222 16.94 12.21 -0.33
N ALA A 223 17.34 13.10 -1.24
CA ALA A 223 16.53 13.57 -2.36
C ALA A 223 16.68 12.72 -3.64
N HIS A 224 17.64 11.78 -3.66
CA HIS A 224 17.93 10.96 -4.83
C HIS A 224 17.15 9.64 -4.74
N ALA A 225 15.98 9.60 -5.39
CA ALA A 225 15.03 8.50 -5.30
C ALA A 225 15.65 7.12 -5.66
N PRO A 226 16.53 6.97 -6.67
CA PRO A 226 17.21 5.70 -6.91
C PRO A 226 18.03 5.23 -5.71
N SER A 227 18.81 6.11 -5.06
CA SER A 227 19.59 5.75 -3.87
C SER A 227 18.71 5.40 -2.67
N VAL A 228 17.60 6.13 -2.51
CA VAL A 228 16.60 5.84 -1.46
C VAL A 228 15.94 4.49 -1.69
N ALA A 229 15.42 4.23 -2.89
CA ALA A 229 14.78 2.97 -3.24
C ALA A 229 15.73 1.78 -3.06
N ASP A 230 16.99 1.96 -3.46
CA ASP A 230 18.06 0.99 -3.29
C ASP A 230 18.33 0.67 -1.82
N ALA A 231 18.45 1.69 -0.96
CA ALA A 231 18.69 1.49 0.47
C ALA A 231 17.52 0.75 1.13
N LEU A 232 16.29 1.16 0.84
CA LEU A 232 15.07 0.53 1.36
C LEU A 232 14.94 -0.92 0.91
N ASN A 233 15.14 -1.19 -0.38
CA ASN A 233 15.04 -2.54 -0.93
C ASN A 233 16.17 -3.45 -0.45
N ARG A 234 17.40 -2.94 -0.27
CA ARG A 234 18.50 -3.72 0.34
C ARG A 234 18.19 -4.09 1.79
N ALA A 235 17.59 -3.19 2.57
CA ALA A 235 17.19 -3.48 3.94
C ALA A 235 16.15 -4.61 4.00
N LEU A 236 15.17 -4.60 3.09
CA LEU A 236 14.23 -5.70 2.90
C LEU A 236 14.94 -7.01 2.54
N ASP A 237 15.73 -7.01 1.46
CA ASP A 237 16.40 -8.22 0.96
C ASP A 237 17.31 -8.85 2.04
N THR A 238 18.02 -8.01 2.80
CA THR A 238 18.86 -8.45 3.93
C THR A 238 18.02 -9.09 5.04
N SER A 239 16.91 -8.47 5.40
CA SER A 239 16.01 -8.97 6.44
C SER A 239 15.35 -10.28 6.02
N VAL A 240 14.91 -10.40 4.76
CA VAL A 240 14.33 -11.63 4.20
C VAL A 240 15.37 -12.77 4.16
N ALA A 241 16.62 -12.48 3.80
CA ALA A 241 17.68 -13.49 3.80
C ALA A 241 17.98 -14.04 5.22
N ALA A 242 17.93 -13.16 6.22
CA ALA A 242 18.11 -13.50 7.63
C ALA A 242 16.88 -14.17 8.27
N TRP A 243 15.68 -13.95 7.72
CA TRP A 243 14.43 -14.45 8.26
C TRP A 243 14.30 -15.98 8.10
N LYS A 244 14.21 -16.69 9.23
CA LYS A 244 14.07 -18.15 9.27
C LYS A 244 12.74 -18.60 9.89
N GLN A 245 12.32 -17.94 10.95
CA GLN A 245 11.13 -18.26 11.74
C GLN A 245 10.66 -17.03 12.51
N GLY A 246 9.43 -17.10 13.02
CA GLY A 246 8.81 -16.04 13.82
C GLY A 246 8.43 -14.80 12.99
N PRO A 247 7.94 -13.74 13.66
CA PRO A 247 7.44 -12.55 12.98
C PRO A 247 8.52 -11.86 12.15
N PHE A 248 8.20 -11.60 10.88
CA PHE A 248 9.06 -10.83 10.01
C PHE A 248 9.14 -9.37 10.47
N SER A 249 10.35 -8.82 10.48
CA SER A 249 10.62 -7.41 10.81
C SER A 249 11.77 -6.91 9.94
N ILE A 250 11.83 -5.59 9.76
CA ILE A 250 12.94 -4.92 9.06
C ILE A 250 13.52 -3.91 10.06
N PRO A 251 14.72 -4.13 10.62
CA PRO A 251 15.30 -3.25 11.62
C PRO A 251 15.25 -1.78 11.19
N GLY A 252 14.70 -0.92 12.06
CA GLY A 252 14.51 0.51 11.81
C GLY A 252 13.31 0.88 10.91
N LEU A 253 12.82 -0.02 10.06
CA LEU A 253 11.79 0.28 9.06
C LEU A 253 10.43 -0.37 9.31
N HIS A 254 10.39 -1.53 9.96
CA HIS A 254 9.16 -2.29 10.20
C HIS A 254 9.29 -3.13 11.47
N HIS A 255 8.30 -3.00 12.35
CA HIS A 255 8.13 -3.87 13.50
C HIS A 255 6.65 -4.32 13.55
N PRO A 256 6.36 -5.63 13.55
CA PRO A 256 4.99 -6.13 13.64
C PRO A 256 4.37 -5.83 15.01
N GLY A 257 3.06 -5.66 15.06
CA GLY A 257 2.33 -5.49 16.32
C GLY A 257 2.20 -6.79 17.13
N ASN A 258 1.86 -6.66 18.40
CA ASN A 258 1.42 -7.75 19.28
C ASN A 258 0.77 -7.18 20.54
N ALA A 259 0.25 -8.04 21.43
CA ALA A 259 -0.46 -7.59 22.63
C ALA A 259 0.41 -6.75 23.59
N ALA A 260 1.72 -7.03 23.66
CA ALA A 260 2.63 -6.33 24.56
C ALA A 260 3.11 -4.98 24.01
N TYR A 261 3.27 -4.89 22.70
CA TYR A 261 3.83 -3.72 22.00
C TYR A 261 2.75 -2.78 21.43
N GLY A 262 1.54 -3.30 21.26
CA GLY A 262 0.45 -2.67 20.52
C GLY A 262 0.64 -2.82 19.01
N GLU A 263 0.00 -1.93 18.25
CA GLU A 263 -0.03 -1.99 16.78
C GLU A 263 1.37 -1.88 16.14
N GLY A 264 1.52 -2.50 14.96
CA GLY A 264 2.77 -2.49 14.20
C GLY A 264 3.22 -1.08 13.81
N ARG A 265 4.53 -0.90 13.59
CA ARG A 265 5.12 0.43 13.32
C ARG A 265 6.08 0.39 12.15
N GLY A 266 6.39 1.57 11.62
CA GLY A 266 7.38 1.75 10.56
C GLY A 266 6.82 2.38 9.30
N ILE A 267 7.66 2.47 8.28
CA ILE A 267 7.38 3.19 7.01
C ILE A 267 6.21 2.61 6.20
N PHE A 268 5.64 1.50 6.64
CA PHE A 268 4.43 0.88 6.09
C PHE A 268 3.15 1.29 6.83
N TYR A 269 3.26 1.84 8.05
CA TYR A 269 2.11 2.26 8.86
C TYR A 269 2.03 3.77 9.04
N GLN A 270 3.10 4.47 8.70
CA GLN A 270 3.27 5.89 8.98
C GLN A 270 2.13 6.73 8.38
N ARG A 271 1.66 7.70 9.13
CA ARG A 271 0.71 8.70 8.66
C ARG A 271 1.23 10.09 9.03
N PRO A 272 1.18 11.07 8.13
CA PRO A 272 1.57 12.43 8.48
C PRO A 272 0.59 12.98 9.53
N SER A 273 1.12 13.60 10.59
CA SER A 273 0.32 14.17 11.66
C SER A 273 0.92 15.47 12.17
N LEU A 274 0.05 16.43 12.45
CA LEU A 274 0.36 17.69 13.14
C LEU A 274 -0.33 17.77 14.52
N ARG A 275 -0.94 16.67 14.96
CA ARG A 275 -1.61 16.61 16.26
C ARG A 275 -0.59 16.70 17.40
N PRO A 276 -0.80 17.58 18.40
CA PRO A 276 0.12 17.72 19.53
C PRO A 276 0.35 16.42 20.29
N GLU A 277 -0.69 15.59 20.44
CA GLU A 277 -0.60 14.28 21.11
C GLU A 277 0.34 13.30 20.40
N ASP A 278 0.63 13.52 19.11
CA ASP A 278 1.51 12.68 18.32
C ASP A 278 3.00 13.07 18.43
N ALA A 279 3.33 14.19 19.10
CA ALA A 279 4.70 14.69 19.19
C ALA A 279 5.68 13.68 19.80
N ALA A 280 5.25 12.94 20.84
CA ALA A 280 6.07 11.90 21.45
C ALA A 280 6.30 10.70 20.50
N TRP A 281 5.31 10.38 19.67
CA TRP A 281 5.40 9.30 18.68
C TRP A 281 6.37 9.63 17.54
N HIS A 282 6.60 10.90 17.25
CA HIS A 282 7.55 11.34 16.23
C HIS A 282 9.01 10.98 16.57
N ALA A 283 9.35 10.88 17.85
CA ALA A 283 10.72 10.64 18.31
C ALA A 283 11.13 9.16 18.30
N ILE A 284 10.20 8.24 18.09
CA ILE A 284 10.46 6.79 18.13
C ILE A 284 10.75 6.27 16.72
N THR A 285 11.63 5.30 16.56
CA THR A 285 11.85 4.61 15.28
C THR A 285 11.89 3.10 15.52
N PRO A 286 11.06 2.30 14.82
CA PRO A 286 10.03 2.70 13.85
C PRO A 286 8.80 3.39 14.49
N ARG A 287 8.18 4.35 13.79
CA ARG A 287 6.98 5.12 14.22
C ARG A 287 5.72 4.82 13.39
N ARG A 288 4.53 5.16 13.93
CA ARG A 288 3.23 5.16 13.21
C ARG A 288 2.81 6.56 12.76
N ARG A 289 3.42 7.61 13.29
CA ARG A 289 3.11 9.01 12.98
C ARG A 289 4.41 9.76 12.75
N PHE A 290 4.40 10.71 11.83
CA PHE A 290 5.52 11.59 11.60
C PHE A 290 5.06 13.01 11.35
N ASN A 291 5.92 13.97 11.69
CA ASN A 291 5.72 15.35 11.34
C ASN A 291 6.09 15.54 9.85
N PRO A 292 5.14 15.94 8.98
CA PRO A 292 5.41 16.13 7.55
C PRO A 292 6.50 17.16 7.25
N HIS A 293 6.76 18.13 8.14
CA HIS A 293 7.88 19.07 7.99
C HIS A 293 9.27 18.40 7.98
N ARG A 294 9.36 17.12 8.38
CA ARG A 294 10.59 16.32 8.42
C ARG A 294 10.80 15.48 7.16
N LEU A 295 9.96 15.64 6.15
CA LEU A 295 10.16 14.97 4.87
C LEU A 295 11.50 15.39 4.22
N PRO A 296 12.14 14.52 3.41
CA PRO A 296 13.34 14.87 2.67
C PRO A 296 13.02 15.93 1.60
N LEU A 297 13.61 17.12 1.71
CA LEU A 297 13.43 18.17 0.70
C LEU A 297 14.04 17.73 -0.64
N GLY A 298 13.43 18.16 -1.73
CA GLY A 298 13.78 17.76 -3.10
C GLY A 298 13.28 16.36 -3.49
N LEU A 299 12.53 15.67 -2.63
CA LEU A 299 11.95 14.36 -2.93
C LEU A 299 10.42 14.45 -3.08
N ILE A 300 9.91 13.88 -4.16
CA ILE A 300 8.49 13.60 -4.36
C ILE A 300 8.24 12.13 -4.05
N GLN A 301 7.29 11.86 -3.18
CA GLN A 301 6.90 10.52 -2.76
C GLN A 301 5.44 10.24 -3.15
N VAL A 302 5.22 9.23 -3.98
CA VAL A 302 3.90 8.73 -4.33
C VAL A 302 3.53 7.62 -3.36
N VAL A 303 2.45 7.80 -2.61
CA VAL A 303 2.04 6.95 -1.49
C VAL A 303 0.64 6.40 -1.64
N GLY A 304 0.45 5.14 -1.27
CA GLY A 304 -0.82 4.43 -1.30
C GLY A 304 -1.49 4.32 0.08
N HIS A 305 -1.07 5.11 1.08
CA HIS A 305 -1.59 5.01 2.43
C HIS A 305 -2.19 6.32 2.95
N THR A 306 -3.31 6.18 3.66
CA THR A 306 -4.07 7.23 4.40
C THR A 306 -5.11 8.03 3.61
N ARG A 307 -6.33 7.49 3.61
CA ARG A 307 -7.55 8.14 3.09
C ARG A 307 -7.72 9.58 3.51
N ASP A 308 -8.38 10.36 2.65
CA ASP A 308 -8.53 11.81 2.80
C ASP A 308 -9.15 12.21 4.14
N LYS A 309 -10.22 11.52 4.55
CA LYS A 309 -10.84 11.73 5.86
C LYS A 309 -9.81 11.65 6.98
N ARG A 310 -8.97 10.61 6.98
CA ARG A 310 -7.97 10.40 8.03
C ARG A 310 -6.79 11.37 7.92
N SER A 311 -6.35 11.70 6.70
CA SER A 311 -5.32 12.71 6.46
C SER A 311 -5.76 14.06 7.04
N ARG A 312 -6.99 14.50 6.74
CA ARG A 312 -7.55 15.76 7.25
C ARG A 312 -7.65 15.78 8.77
N GLU A 313 -8.09 14.68 9.36
CA GLU A 313 -8.13 14.51 10.82
C GLU A 313 -6.75 14.65 11.47
N LEU A 314 -5.72 14.01 10.92
CA LEU A 314 -4.36 13.98 11.48
C LEU A 314 -3.56 15.26 11.21
N LEU A 315 -3.83 15.92 10.09
CA LEU A 315 -3.23 17.21 9.73
C LEU A 315 -3.98 18.41 10.33
N ALA A 316 -5.04 18.16 11.12
CA ALA A 316 -5.88 19.19 11.74
C ALA A 316 -6.46 20.20 10.73
N LEU A 317 -6.84 19.74 9.53
CA LEU A 317 -7.39 20.59 8.48
C LEU A 317 -8.84 20.97 8.79
N THR A 318 -9.10 22.27 8.99
CA THR A 318 -10.40 22.80 9.43
C THR A 318 -11.38 23.12 8.31
N HIS A 319 -10.96 23.05 7.04
CA HIS A 319 -11.76 23.44 5.88
C HIS A 319 -11.74 22.41 4.76
N GLY A 320 -12.86 22.28 4.03
CA GLY A 320 -13.05 21.35 2.92
C GLY A 320 -13.59 19.98 3.36
N GLN A 321 -14.24 19.27 2.43
CA GLN A 321 -14.80 17.94 2.67
C GLN A 321 -13.83 16.85 2.22
N ALA A 322 -13.92 15.67 2.83
CA ALA A 322 -13.18 14.51 2.36
C ALA A 322 -13.69 14.06 0.98
N ARG A 323 -12.79 13.65 0.09
CA ARG A 323 -13.11 13.13 -1.25
C ARG A 323 -12.38 11.83 -1.53
N ASP A 324 -13.14 10.83 -1.94
CA ASP A 324 -12.63 9.55 -2.44
C ASP A 324 -12.41 9.62 -3.97
N GLY A 325 -11.57 8.74 -4.49
CA GLY A 325 -11.25 8.58 -5.92
C GLY A 325 -10.18 9.53 -6.47
N VAL A 326 -10.03 10.72 -5.90
CA VAL A 326 -9.12 11.75 -6.43
C VAL A 326 -7.70 11.65 -5.88
N LEU A 327 -6.73 12.06 -6.70
CA LEU A 327 -5.37 12.32 -6.25
C LEU A 327 -5.34 13.48 -5.27
N ARG A 328 -4.42 13.37 -4.30
CA ARG A 328 -4.20 14.40 -3.29
C ARG A 328 -2.71 14.67 -3.19
N SER A 329 -2.35 15.89 -2.82
CA SER A 329 -0.96 16.26 -2.61
C SER A 329 -0.77 17.03 -1.31
N LEU A 330 0.37 16.79 -0.68
CA LEU A 330 0.89 17.54 0.45
C LEU A 330 2.25 18.08 0.06
N VAL A 331 2.44 19.40 0.14
CA VAL A 331 3.71 20.07 -0.13
C VAL A 331 4.19 20.76 1.14
N THR A 332 5.49 20.69 1.43
CA THR A 332 6.11 21.38 2.56
C THR A 332 7.53 21.83 2.22
N ASP A 333 7.91 23.01 2.69
CA ASP A 333 9.30 23.53 2.67
C ASP A 333 10.06 23.22 3.98
N GLY A 334 9.46 22.38 4.85
CA GLY A 334 9.95 22.11 6.21
C GLY A 334 9.46 23.10 7.28
N THR A 335 8.69 24.11 6.92
CA THR A 335 8.08 25.10 7.83
C THR A 335 6.58 25.26 7.58
N THR A 336 6.18 25.35 6.32
CA THR A 336 4.79 25.49 5.87
C THR A 336 4.27 24.17 5.33
N LEU A 337 2.95 24.01 5.29
CA LEU A 337 2.30 22.83 4.75
C LEU A 337 1.07 23.23 3.95
N ASP A 338 0.95 22.65 2.76
CA ASP A 338 -0.17 22.86 1.87
C ASP A 338 -0.74 21.51 1.43
N TYR A 339 -2.05 21.33 1.56
CA TYR A 339 -2.75 20.08 1.26
C TYR A 339 -3.87 20.33 0.26
N ARG A 340 -3.86 19.61 -0.88
CA ARG A 340 -4.77 19.85 -2.01
C ARG A 340 -5.35 18.55 -2.57
N HIS A 341 -6.53 18.68 -3.17
CA HIS A 341 -7.16 17.65 -4.01
C HIS A 341 -6.74 17.83 -5.47
N SER A 342 -5.48 17.56 -5.76
CA SER A 342 -4.92 17.56 -7.11
C SER A 342 -3.52 16.95 -7.10
N ALA A 343 -2.98 16.72 -8.29
CA ALA A 343 -1.54 16.60 -8.48
C ALA A 343 -0.79 17.81 -7.87
N PRO A 344 0.47 17.61 -7.44
CA PRO A 344 1.25 18.68 -6.85
C PRO A 344 1.61 19.74 -7.91
N PRO A 345 1.72 21.03 -7.54
CA PRO A 345 2.28 22.03 -8.42
C PRO A 345 3.76 21.72 -8.75
N PRO A 346 4.35 22.39 -9.75
CA PRO A 346 5.80 22.38 -9.92
C PRO A 346 6.50 22.80 -8.64
N THR A 347 7.45 21.99 -8.17
CA THR A 347 8.18 22.20 -6.91
C THR A 347 9.70 22.20 -7.15
N GLY A 348 10.42 22.85 -6.24
CA GLY A 348 11.88 22.97 -6.27
C GLY A 348 12.61 22.09 -5.25
N PRO A 349 13.96 22.14 -5.21
CA PRO A 349 14.76 21.34 -4.27
C PRO A 349 14.56 21.73 -2.79
N GLY A 350 13.95 22.89 -2.52
CA GLY A 350 13.60 23.33 -1.17
C GLY A 350 12.27 22.79 -0.65
N GLU A 351 11.55 21.98 -1.44
CA GLU A 351 10.23 21.46 -1.10
C GLU A 351 10.22 19.93 -1.12
N ALA A 352 9.47 19.33 -0.21
CA ALA A 352 9.13 17.91 -0.22
C ALA A 352 7.66 17.73 -0.56
N VAL A 353 7.34 16.64 -1.25
CA VAL A 353 5.98 16.35 -1.71
C VAL A 353 5.57 14.93 -1.35
N LEU A 354 4.35 14.77 -0.82
CA LEU A 354 3.62 13.50 -0.84
C LEU A 354 2.47 13.60 -1.85
N VAL A 355 2.35 12.62 -2.74
CA VAL A 355 1.22 12.43 -3.64
C VAL A 355 0.47 11.19 -3.19
N PHE A 356 -0.76 11.35 -2.71
CA PHE A 356 -1.58 10.24 -2.25
C PHE A 356 -2.38 9.67 -3.42
N THR A 357 -2.16 8.39 -3.70
CA THR A 357 -2.87 7.59 -4.70
C THR A 357 -3.87 6.63 -4.08
N ASP A 358 -3.98 6.59 -2.75
CA ASP A 358 -5.12 5.92 -2.11
C ASP A 358 -6.39 6.71 -2.45
N GLY A 359 -7.16 6.13 -3.37
CA GLY A 359 -8.41 6.68 -3.87
C GLY A 359 -9.61 5.98 -3.27
N SER A 360 -9.42 5.12 -2.26
CA SER A 360 -10.51 4.34 -1.67
C SER A 360 -11.25 3.50 -2.71
N MET A 361 -10.52 2.63 -3.40
CA MET A 361 -10.96 2.00 -4.65
C MET A 361 -12.33 1.33 -4.57
N ARG A 362 -12.66 0.75 -3.41
CA ARG A 362 -13.93 0.09 -3.12
C ARG A 362 -15.09 1.07 -2.97
N GLU A 363 -14.89 2.19 -2.30
CA GLU A 363 -15.95 3.16 -1.98
C GLU A 363 -16.14 4.22 -3.06
N SER A 364 -15.10 4.51 -3.85
CA SER A 364 -15.18 5.56 -4.87
C SER A 364 -16.10 5.16 -6.05
N PRO A 365 -16.70 6.13 -6.76
CA PRO A 365 -17.23 5.89 -8.10
C PRO A 365 -16.11 5.45 -9.06
N LEU A 366 -16.41 4.59 -10.04
CA LEU A 366 -15.38 4.08 -10.98
C LEU A 366 -14.79 5.22 -11.80
N GLU A 367 -15.66 6.12 -12.22
CA GLU A 367 -15.39 7.23 -13.10
C GLU A 367 -14.48 8.29 -12.47
N ALA A 368 -14.50 8.36 -11.14
CA ALA A 368 -13.76 9.30 -10.33
C ALA A 368 -12.41 8.75 -9.84
N PHE A 369 -12.12 7.45 -10.01
CA PHE A 369 -10.87 6.87 -9.53
C PHE A 369 -9.71 7.22 -10.47
N GLU A 370 -8.82 8.08 -9.97
CA GLU A 370 -7.65 8.56 -10.67
C GLU A 370 -6.45 7.64 -10.42
N LEU A 371 -5.71 7.32 -11.49
CA LEU A 371 -4.38 6.74 -11.40
C LEU A 371 -3.35 7.87 -11.50
N PHE A 372 -2.16 7.69 -10.96
CA PHE A 372 -1.09 8.67 -11.11
C PHE A 372 -0.20 8.29 -12.29
N ASP A 373 -0.04 9.19 -13.26
CA ASP A 373 0.88 9.05 -14.37
C ASP A 373 2.28 9.51 -13.92
N LEU A 374 3.23 8.56 -13.84
CA LEU A 374 4.56 8.79 -13.28
C LEU A 374 5.44 9.66 -14.18
N ASP A 375 5.13 9.72 -15.48
CA ASP A 375 5.89 10.48 -16.46
C ASP A 375 5.49 11.97 -16.43
N THR A 376 4.18 12.23 -16.41
CA THR A 376 3.62 13.60 -16.43
C THR A 376 3.40 14.19 -15.05
N ARG A 377 3.35 13.34 -14.01
CA ARG A 377 3.03 13.69 -12.61
C ARG A 377 1.63 14.27 -12.43
N GLU A 378 0.70 13.81 -13.25
CA GLU A 378 -0.70 14.23 -13.31
C GLU A 378 -1.64 13.01 -13.18
N PRO A 379 -2.97 13.20 -13.02
CA PRO A 379 -3.92 12.11 -13.18
C PRO A 379 -3.80 11.48 -14.57
N ALA A 380 -3.69 10.15 -14.62
CA ALA A 380 -3.66 9.41 -15.87
C ALA A 380 -4.99 9.59 -16.62
N ARG A 381 -4.90 9.80 -17.94
CA ARG A 381 -6.08 10.02 -18.77
C ARG A 381 -6.83 8.72 -19.06
N PRO A 382 -8.14 8.64 -18.78
CA PRO A 382 -8.97 7.53 -19.18
C PRO A 382 -9.03 7.33 -20.70
N ARG A 383 -9.36 6.11 -21.12
CA ARG A 383 -9.63 5.79 -22.52
C ARG A 383 -10.90 6.51 -22.98
N GLY A 384 -10.76 7.43 -23.93
CA GLY A 384 -11.89 8.17 -24.54
C GLY A 384 -11.71 9.69 -24.57
N ASP A 385 -10.93 10.26 -23.64
CA ASP A 385 -10.73 11.71 -23.57
C ASP A 385 -9.83 12.25 -24.70
N ALA A 386 -9.08 11.37 -25.37
CA ALA A 386 -8.29 11.72 -26.55
C ALA A 386 -9.15 12.01 -27.80
N LEU A 387 -10.39 11.51 -27.87
CA LEU A 387 -11.26 11.69 -29.04
C LEU A 387 -12.07 13.01 -29.01
N GLN A 388 -12.19 13.68 -27.86
CA GLN A 388 -12.94 14.94 -27.77
C GLN A 388 -12.12 16.20 -28.06
N LYS A 389 -10.78 16.13 -28.09
CA LYS A 389 -9.92 17.29 -28.42
C LYS A 389 -9.52 17.38 -29.90
N GLY A 390 -10.05 16.50 -30.76
CA GLY A 390 -9.78 16.47 -32.20
C GLY A 390 -10.92 16.94 -33.11
N GLN A 391 -12.01 17.46 -32.54
CA GLN A 391 -13.13 18.06 -33.28
C GLN A 391 -13.48 19.40 -32.65
N GLY A 392 -12.71 20.43 -33.02
CA GLY A 392 -12.95 21.83 -32.67
C GLY A 392 -12.32 22.72 -33.73
#